data_AF-A0A2T0UFF2-F1
#
_entry.id   AF-A0A2T0UFF2-F1
#
_cell.length_a   1.000
_cell.length_b   1.000
_cell.length_c   1.000
_cell.angle_alpha   90.00
_cell.angle_beta   90.00
_cell.angle_gamma   90.00
#
_symmetry.space_group_name_H-M   'P 1'
#
loop_
_entity.id
_entity.type
_entity.pdbx_description
1 polymer ?
#
loop_
_entity_poly.entity_id
_entity_poly.type
_entity_poly.pdbx_seq_one_letter_code
_entity_poly.pdbx_strand_id
1 'polypeptide(L)'
;MTGDQRGAPGMSGPLRGADTGRMKLSRGVSVFLLAFGVWSLIVWSTFVKNLFKDVSGLAFDAAGDPTGYFWVHLALAVTSFGLGVAIGVIGLRGLLASRRAGRD
;
A
#
# COMPACT_ATOMS: atom_id res chain seq x y z
N MET A 1 23.19 -63.54 -25.78
CA MET A 1 22.97 -62.19 -26.36
C MET A 1 21.46 -62.01 -26.54
N THR A 2 20.98 -60.76 -26.46
CA THR A 2 19.58 -60.28 -26.28
C THR A 2 19.10 -60.36 -24.83
N GLY A 3 19.22 -59.35 -23.96
CA GLY A 3 19.26 -57.91 -24.20
C GLY A 3 17.85 -57.35 -24.28
N ASP A 4 17.09 -57.44 -23.19
CA ASP A 4 15.82 -56.72 -23.06
C ASP A 4 16.09 -55.34 -22.44
N GLN A 5 15.75 -54.31 -23.20
CA GLN A 5 15.91 -52.90 -22.92
C GLN A 5 14.64 -52.22 -23.42
N ARG A 6 14.04 -51.38 -22.56
CA ARG A 6 13.03 -50.31 -22.82
C ARG A 6 11.56 -50.75 -22.67
N GLY A 7 10.72 -50.06 -21.91
CA GLY A 7 10.88 -48.76 -21.28
C GLY A 7 9.87 -48.55 -20.16
N ALA A 8 10.34 -47.94 -19.07
CA ALA A 8 9.48 -47.42 -18.03
C ALA A 8 8.53 -46.37 -18.65
N PRO A 9 7.22 -46.41 -18.38
CA PRO A 9 6.32 -45.34 -18.79
C PRO A 9 6.78 -44.04 -18.12
N GLY A 10 7.04 -43.04 -18.94
CA GLY A 10 7.41 -41.70 -18.51
C GLY A 10 6.34 -41.12 -17.60
N MET A 11 6.60 -41.14 -16.29
CA MET A 11 5.98 -40.20 -15.36
C MET A 11 6.72 -38.87 -15.44
N SER A 12 6.69 -38.26 -16.62
CA SER A 12 6.69 -36.80 -16.76
C SER A 12 5.36 -36.32 -16.16
N GLY A 13 5.34 -36.24 -14.82
CA GLY A 13 4.27 -35.56 -14.11
C GLY A 13 4.12 -34.17 -14.70
N PRO A 14 2.88 -33.71 -14.95
CA PRO A 14 2.65 -32.34 -15.39
C PRO A 14 3.31 -31.44 -14.36
N LEU A 15 4.19 -30.58 -14.85
CA LEU A 15 4.69 -29.34 -14.25
C LEU A 15 4.10 -29.19 -12.85
N ARG A 16 4.86 -29.39 -11.76
CA ARG A 16 5.51 -28.30 -10.99
C ARG A 16 5.01 -26.90 -11.38
N GLY A 17 3.70 -26.79 -11.52
CA GLY A 17 2.99 -25.70 -12.11
C GLY A 17 2.89 -24.72 -10.99
N ALA A 18 3.87 -23.83 -10.95
CA ALA A 18 3.78 -22.52 -10.34
C ALA A 18 2.72 -22.47 -9.23
N ASP A 19 3.02 -23.13 -8.11
CA ASP A 19 2.43 -22.77 -6.83
C ASP A 19 3.08 -21.44 -6.42
N THR A 20 3.05 -20.45 -7.31
CA THR A 20 2.97 -19.05 -6.92
C THR A 20 1.58 -18.94 -6.30
N GLY A 21 1.45 -19.52 -5.11
CA GLY A 21 0.25 -19.51 -4.31
C GLY A 21 -0.21 -18.09 -4.36
N ARG A 22 -1.36 -17.88 -5.03
CA ARG A 22 -1.93 -16.57 -5.33
C ARG A 22 -1.72 -15.72 -4.08
N MET A 23 -0.75 -14.79 -4.10
CA MET A 23 -0.39 -14.01 -2.92
C MET A 23 -1.52 -13.01 -2.66
N LYS A 24 -2.63 -13.52 -2.13
CA LYS A 24 -3.75 -12.73 -1.66
C LYS A 24 -3.24 -12.02 -0.42
N LEU A 25 -3.31 -10.69 -0.43
CA LEU A 25 -3.00 -9.88 0.74
C LEU A 25 -3.79 -10.44 1.93
N SER A 26 -3.09 -10.91 2.97
CA SER A 26 -3.75 -11.46 4.16
C SER A 26 -4.75 -10.46 4.74
N ARG A 27 -5.84 -10.95 5.34
CA ARG A 27 -6.86 -10.13 6.02
C ARG A 27 -6.22 -9.13 7.00
N GLY A 28 -5.21 -9.57 7.75
CA GLY A 28 -4.49 -8.73 8.70
C GLY A 28 -3.75 -7.58 8.02
N VAL A 29 -3.05 -7.86 6.91
CA VAL A 29 -2.35 -6.82 6.13
C VAL A 29 -3.34 -5.83 5.52
N SER A 30 -4.49 -6.29 5.01
CA SER A 30 -5.51 -5.39 4.46
C SER A 30 -6.06 -4.42 5.50
N VAL A 31 -6.34 -4.90 6.71
CA VAL A 31 -6.77 -4.05 7.83
C VAL A 31 -5.64 -3.09 8.25
N PHE A 32 -4.41 -3.58 8.33
CA PHE A 32 -3.26 -2.74 8.63
C PHE A 32 -3.09 -1.60 7.60
N LEU A 33 -3.13 -1.89 6.30
CA LEU A 33 -3.04 -0.87 5.24
C LEU A 33 -4.19 0.12 5.31
N LEU A 34 -5.41 -0.34 5.58
CA LEU A 34 -6.57 0.54 5.74
C LEU A 34 -6.39 1.47 6.94
N ALA A 35 -6.01 0.92 8.10
CA ALA A 35 -5.77 1.69 9.31
C ALA A 35 -4.62 2.68 9.14
N PHE A 36 -3.52 2.25 8.51
CA PHE A 36 -2.38 3.09 8.19
C PHE A 36 -2.78 4.23 7.25
N GLY A 37 -3.56 3.94 6.20
CA GLY A 37 -4.10 4.94 5.30
C GLY A 37 -4.91 5.99 6.06
N VAL A 38 -5.89 5.58 6.86
CA VAL A 38 -6.73 6.49 7.67
C VAL A 38 -5.90 7.31 8.65
N TRP A 39 -4.96 6.69 9.35
CA TRP A 39 -4.05 7.39 10.26
C TRP A 39 -3.21 8.44 9.53
N SER A 40 -2.70 8.09 8.35
CA SER A 40 -1.95 9.00 7.49
C SER A 40 -2.78 10.24 7.12
N LEU A 41 -4.07 10.06 6.78
CA LEU A 41 -4.97 11.19 6.50
C LEU A 41 -5.08 12.15 7.69
N ILE A 42 -5.19 11.60 8.90
CA ILE A 42 -5.31 12.39 10.14
C ILE A 42 -4.03 13.20 10.37
N VAL A 43 -2.86 12.56 10.29
CA VAL A 43 -1.55 13.19 10.51
C VAL A 43 -1.33 14.33 9.52
N TRP A 44 -1.47 14.05 8.22
CA TRP A 44 -1.17 15.05 7.20
C TRP A 44 -2.19 16.19 7.19
N SER A 45 -3.48 15.92 7.41
CA SER A 45 -4.48 16.99 7.52
C SER A 45 -4.22 17.90 8.73
N THR A 46 -3.78 17.31 9.84
CA THR A 46 -3.43 18.07 11.06
C THR A 46 -2.17 18.89 10.84
N PHE A 47 -1.15 18.31 10.20
CA PHE A 47 0.08 19.01 9.85
C PHE A 47 -0.18 20.20 8.92
N VAL A 48 -0.99 20.03 7.87
CA VAL A 48 -1.35 21.14 6.96
C VAL A 48 -2.07 22.25 7.72
N LYS A 49 -3.04 21.91 8.60
CA LYS A 49 -3.70 22.91 9.46
C LYS A 49 -2.70 23.66 10.35
N ASN A 50 -1.70 22.98 10.88
CA ASN A 50 -0.67 23.60 11.73
C ASN A 50 0.32 24.44 10.91
N LEU A 51 0.61 24.04 9.67
CA LEU A 51 1.43 24.79 8.74
C LEU A 51 0.78 26.13 8.38
N PHE A 52 -0.52 26.12 8.06
CA PHE A 52 -1.28 27.36 7.80
C PHE A 52 -1.48 28.23 9.04
N LYS A 53 -1.46 27.65 10.25
CA LYS A 53 -1.46 28.38 11.52
C LYS A 53 -0.08 28.91 11.92
N ASP A 54 0.94 28.62 11.11
CA ASP A 54 2.32 28.95 11.36
C ASP A 54 2.83 28.60 12.76
N VAL A 55 2.53 27.38 13.21
CA VAL A 55 2.95 26.92 14.55
C VAL A 55 4.48 26.94 14.71
N SER A 56 5.23 26.81 13.61
CA SER A 56 6.69 26.90 13.59
C SER A 56 7.26 28.32 13.58
N GLY A 57 6.46 29.33 13.19
CA GLY A 57 6.95 30.70 12.94
C GLY A 57 7.86 30.84 11.72
N LEU A 58 7.73 29.92 10.76
CA LEU A 58 8.58 29.83 9.55
C LEU A 58 7.75 29.80 8.26
N ALA A 59 6.44 29.58 8.36
CA ALA A 59 5.57 29.40 7.21
C ALA A 59 5.32 30.73 6.48
N PHE A 60 5.23 31.83 7.24
CA PHE A 60 5.03 33.16 6.69
C PHE A 60 6.13 34.11 7.18
N ASP A 61 6.48 35.07 6.34
CA ASP A 61 7.39 36.15 6.73
C ASP A 61 6.67 37.31 7.43
N ALA A 62 7.41 38.38 7.74
CA ALA A 62 6.86 39.56 8.42
C ALA A 62 5.82 40.33 7.59
N ALA A 63 5.82 40.16 6.25
CA ALA A 63 4.81 40.73 5.36
C ALA A 63 3.58 39.81 5.22
N GLY A 64 3.67 38.57 5.71
CA GLY A 64 2.64 37.55 5.60
C GLY A 64 2.75 36.69 4.34
N ASP A 65 3.85 36.80 3.59
CA ASP A 65 4.06 36.02 2.38
C ASP A 65 4.53 34.60 2.70
N PRO A 66 4.04 33.57 1.97
CA PRO A 66 4.45 32.19 2.20
C PRO A 66 5.91 31.97 1.82
N THR A 67 6.67 31.42 2.76
CA THR A 67 8.11 31.18 2.57
C THR A 67 8.39 29.91 1.77
N GLY A 68 9.66 29.67 1.42
CA GLY A 68 10.09 28.39 0.86
C GLY A 68 9.82 27.20 1.79
N TYR A 69 9.90 27.40 3.11
CA TYR A 69 9.56 26.37 4.10
C TYR A 69 8.11 25.93 3.95
N PHE A 70 7.18 26.88 3.80
CA PHE A 70 5.76 26.60 3.58
C PHE A 70 5.56 25.74 2.34
N TRP A 71 6.11 26.13 1.19
CA TRP A 71 5.88 25.42 -0.07
C TRP A 71 6.45 24.00 -0.06
N VAL A 72 7.66 23.83 0.47
CA VAL A 72 8.29 22.50 0.58
C VAL A 72 7.43 21.59 1.46
N HIS A 73 7.06 22.05 2.66
CA HIS A 73 6.28 21.24 3.58
C HIS A 73 4.86 20.99 3.09
N LEU A 74 4.22 21.96 2.43
CA LEU A 74 2.92 21.77 1.82
C LEU A 74 2.97 20.71 0.71
N ALA A 75 3.98 20.77 -0.18
CA ALA A 75 4.14 19.79 -1.25
C ALA A 75 4.41 18.37 -0.69
N LEU A 76 5.28 18.25 0.32
CA LEU A 76 5.51 17.00 1.03
C LEU A 76 4.23 16.46 1.68
N ALA A 77 3.46 17.32 2.34
CA ALA A 77 2.23 16.93 3.01
C ALA A 77 1.15 16.47 2.02
N VAL A 78 0.94 17.21 0.91
CA VAL A 78 -0.04 16.85 -0.12
C VAL A 78 0.34 15.54 -0.82
N THR A 79 1.62 15.36 -1.16
CA THR A 79 2.11 14.13 -1.79
C THR A 79 1.92 12.93 -0.85
N SER A 80 2.31 13.09 0.42
CA SER A 80 2.21 12.02 1.42
C SER A 80 0.76 11.71 1.78
N PHE A 81 -0.12 12.72 1.80
CA PHE A 81 -1.56 12.54 1.94
C PHE A 81 -2.12 11.68 0.81
N GLY A 82 -1.76 11.99 -0.45
CA GLY A 82 -2.15 11.19 -1.62
C GLY A 82 -1.70 9.74 -1.53
N LEU A 83 -0.46 9.50 -1.10
CA LEU A 83 0.05 8.14 -0.86
C LEU A 83 -0.73 7.41 0.26
N GLY A 84 -1.07 8.11 1.35
CA GLY A 84 -1.91 7.57 2.43
C GLY A 84 -3.30 7.15 1.93
N VAL A 85 -3.95 7.98 1.10
CA VAL A 85 -5.23 7.64 0.44
C VAL A 85 -5.06 6.38 -0.42
N ALA A 86 -4.03 6.33 -1.27
CA ALA A 86 -3.80 5.19 -2.16
C ALA A 86 -3.62 3.88 -1.37
N ILE A 87 -2.83 3.91 -0.30
CA ILE A 87 -2.63 2.77 0.59
C ILE A 87 -3.94 2.35 1.27
N GLY A 88 -4.72 3.32 1.77
CA GLY A 88 -6.03 3.06 2.37
C GLY A 88 -7.00 2.39 1.40
N VAL A 89 -7.03 2.84 0.14
CA VAL A 89 -7.85 2.23 -0.92
C VAL A 89 -7.41 0.79 -1.19
N ILE A 90 -6.10 0.52 -1.27
CA ILE A 90 -5.58 -0.86 -1.45
C ILE A 90 -6.02 -1.75 -0.29
N GLY A 91 -5.90 -1.28 0.95
CA GLY A 91 -6.37 -2.00 2.15
C GLY A 91 -7.88 -2.28 2.11
N LEU A 92 -8.68 -1.30 1.72
CA LEU A 92 -10.14 -1.45 1.57
C LEU A 92 -10.50 -2.50 0.51
N ARG A 93 -9.82 -2.48 -0.65
CA ARG A 93 -10.05 -3.45 -1.73
C ARG A 93 -9.66 -4.86 -1.29
N GLY A 94 -8.57 -5.03 -0.55
CA GLY A 94 -8.17 -6.31 0.04
C GLY A 94 -9.19 -6.85 1.06
N LEU A 95 -9.75 -5.97 1.89
CA LEU A 95 -10.79 -6.33 2.85
C LEU A 95 -12.10 -6.75 2.15
N LEU A 96 -12.53 -6.00 1.14
CA LEU A 96 -13.74 -6.30 0.36
C LEU A 96 -13.61 -7.60 -0.42
N ALA A 97 -12.45 -7.86 -1.05
CA ALA A 97 -12.18 -9.12 -1.75
C ALA A 97 -12.22 -10.33 -0.79
N SER A 98 -11.64 -10.18 0.40
CA SER A 98 -11.67 -11.22 1.45
C SER A 98 -13.08 -11.50 1.97
N ARG A 99 -13.94 -10.49 2.04
CA ARG A 99 -15.36 -10.66 2.43
C ARG A 99 -16.17 -11.41 1.38
N ARG A 100 -15.80 -11.31 0.10
CA ARG A 100 -16.48 -12.04 -1.00
C ARG A 100 -16.12 -13.53 -0.98
N ALA A 101 -14.83 -13.84 -0.81
CA ALA A 101 -14.32 -15.21 -0.86
C ALA A 101 -14.69 -16.09 0.35
N GLY A 102 -15.22 -15.53 1.45
CA GLY A 102 -15.70 -16.29 2.60
C GLY A 102 -17.20 -16.58 2.58
N ARG A 103 -17.89 -16.26 1.48
CA ARG A 103 -19.34 -16.45 1.30
C ARG A 103 -19.68 -17.46 0.18
N ASP A 104 -18.65 -18.00 -0.47
CA ASP A 104 -18.70 -19.09 -1.45
C ASP A 104 -18.11 -20.35 -0.80
#